data_AF-A0A3B9BT20-F1
#
_entry.id   AF-A0A3B9BT20-F1
#
_cell.length_a   1.000
_cell.length_b   1.000
_cell.length_c   1.000
_cell.angle_alpha   90.00
_cell.angle_beta   90.00
_cell.angle_gamma   90.00
#
_symmetry.space_group_name_H-M   'P 1'
#
loop_
_entity.id
_entity.type
_entity.pdbx_description
1 polymer ?
#
loop_
_entity_poly.entity_id
_entity_poly.type
_entity_poly.pdbx_seq_one_letter_code
_entity_poly.pdbx_strand_id
1 'polypeptide(L)' 'FEVTTLEDTVADADIFITTTGNKDIIRIEHMRAMKDMAIVGNIGHFDN' A
#
# COMPACT_ATOMS: atom_id res chain seq x y z
N PHE A 1 -13.91 -7.26 -10.46
CA PHE A 1 -12.81 -6.41 -10.01
C PHE A 1 -13.39 -5.48 -8.96
N GLU A 2 -12.65 -5.22 -7.89
CA GLU A 2 -13.06 -4.31 -6.82
C GLU A 2 -12.17 -3.07 -6.92
N VAL A 3 -12.77 -1.90 -6.82
CA VAL A 3 -12.06 -0.62 -6.78
C VAL A 3 -12.43 0.02 -5.46
N THR A 4 -11.44 0.22 -4.62
CA THR A 4 -11.60 0.71 -3.26
C THR A 4 -10.43 1.61 -2.88
N THR A 5 -10.51 2.25 -1.73
CA THR A 5 -9.43 3.08 -1.19
C THR A 5 -8.44 2.22 -0.40
N LEU A 6 -7.22 2.73 -0.21
CA LEU A 6 -6.22 2.02 0.59
C LEU A 6 -6.68 1.92 2.04
N GLU A 7 -7.28 2.99 2.56
CA GLU A 7 -7.78 3.13 3.92
C GLU A 7 -8.83 2.07 4.26
N ASP A 8 -9.66 1.67 3.30
CA ASP A 8 -10.70 0.67 3.50
C ASP A 8 -10.15 -0.78 3.50
N THR A 9 -8.93 -1.01 3.00
CA THR A 9 -8.37 -2.37 2.79
C THR A 9 -7.05 -2.62 3.50
N VAL A 10 -6.44 -1.58 4.09
CA VAL A 10 -5.10 -1.64 4.68
C VAL A 10 -4.97 -2.67 5.80
N ALA A 11 -6.05 -2.93 6.55
CA ALA A 11 -6.05 -3.87 7.67
C ALA A 11 -6.09 -5.34 7.23
N ASP A 12 -6.65 -5.63 6.06
CA ASP A 12 -6.96 -7.00 5.64
C ASP A 12 -5.99 -7.54 4.58
N ALA A 13 -5.38 -6.67 3.78
CA ALA A 13 -4.57 -7.10 2.64
C ALA A 13 -3.20 -7.70 3.02
N ASP A 14 -2.83 -8.80 2.37
CA ASP A 14 -1.54 -9.47 2.59
C ASP A 14 -0.36 -8.83 1.88
N ILE A 15 -0.61 -8.29 0.68
CA ILE A 15 0.43 -7.82 -0.24
C ILE A 15 -0.01 -6.48 -0.81
N PHE A 16 0.86 -5.47 -0.68
CA PHE A 16 0.66 -4.14 -1.21
C PHE A 16 1.70 -3.85 -2.30
N ILE A 17 1.24 -3.51 -3.50
CA ILE A 17 2.11 -3.15 -4.62
C ILE A 17 1.73 -1.76 -5.15
N THR A 18 2.68 -0.81 -5.12
CA THR A 18 2.49 0.53 -5.70
C THR A 18 2.95 0.57 -7.16
N THR A 19 2.12 1.10 -8.05
CA THR A 19 2.35 1.15 -9.52
C THR A 19 2.09 2.53 -10.13
N THR A 20 1.96 3.57 -9.31
CA THR A 20 1.38 4.87 -9.74
C THR A 20 2.40 5.83 -10.36
N GLY A 21 3.70 5.69 -10.05
CA GLY A 21 4.72 6.68 -10.41
C GLY A 21 4.58 8.03 -9.69
N ASN A 22 3.75 8.08 -8.64
CA ASN A 22 3.51 9.25 -7.80
C ASN A 22 4.02 8.98 -6.38
N LYS A 23 4.08 10.02 -5.55
CA LYS A 23 4.65 9.98 -4.20
C LYS A 23 3.60 9.82 -3.11
N ASP A 24 4.04 9.47 -1.90
CA ASP A 24 3.22 9.43 -0.68
C ASP A 24 2.01 8.49 -0.75
N ILE A 25 2.12 7.39 -1.52
CA ILE A 25 1.03 6.41 -1.75
C ILE A 25 0.80 5.54 -0.51
N ILE A 26 1.88 4.98 0.03
CA ILE A 26 1.86 4.22 1.29
C ILE A 26 2.66 4.99 2.32
N ARG A 27 1.95 5.60 3.27
CA ARG A 27 2.51 6.43 4.32
C ARG A 27 2.71 5.60 5.60
N ILE A 28 3.40 6.19 6.57
CA ILE A 28 3.64 5.55 7.88
C ILE A 28 2.33 5.22 8.61
N GLU A 29 1.29 6.04 8.44
CA GLU A 29 -0.03 5.78 9.02
C GLU A 29 -0.69 4.55 8.40
N HIS A 30 -0.52 4.33 7.10
CA HIS A 30 -1.00 3.13 6.42
C HIS A 30 -0.23 1.89 6.89
N MET A 31 1.11 1.96 6.96
CA MET A 31 1.93 0.83 7.42
C MET A 31 1.63 0.41 8.87
N ARG A 32 1.25 1.36 9.74
CA ARG A 32 0.83 1.05 11.12
C ARG A 32 -0.52 0.35 11.21
N ALA A 33 -1.38 0.55 10.22
CA ALA A 33 -2.68 -0.10 10.12
C ALA A 33 -2.62 -1.44 9.38
N MET A 34 -1.47 -1.80 8.79
CA MET A 34 -1.29 -3.09 8.13
C MET A 34 -1.24 -4.24 9.14
N LYS A 35 -1.72 -5.40 8.70
CA LYS A 35 -1.58 -6.64 9.45
C LYS A 35 -0.12 -7.04 9.63
N ASP A 36 0.14 -7.78 10.70
CA ASP A 36 1.46 -8.36 10.94
C ASP A 36 1.90 -9.21 9.75
N MET A 37 3.20 -9.15 9.42
CA MET A 37 3.80 -9.83 8.26
C MET A 37 3.22 -9.43 6.89
N ALA A 38 2.55 -8.28 6.76
CA ALA A 38 2.19 -7.74 5.45
C ALA A 38 3.44 -7.45 4.60
N ILE A 39 3.36 -7.74 3.31
CA ILE A 39 4.45 -7.49 2.36
C ILE A 39 4.13 -6.22 1.57
N VAL A 40 5.08 -5.28 1.57
CA VAL A 40 4.97 -4.03 0.80
C VAL A 40 6.07 -4.01 -0.26
N GLY A 41 5.67 -3.77 -1.52
CA GLY A 41 6.57 -3.65 -2.66
C GLY A 41 6.22 -2.45 -3.53
N ASN A 42 7.23 -1.88 -4.17
CA ASN A 42 7.06 -0.81 -5.14
C ASN A 42 7.60 -1.27 -6.49
N ILE A 43 6.79 -1.14 -7.54
CA ILE A 43 7.21 -1.37 -8.94
C ILE A 43 7.08 -0.08 -9.78
N GLY A 44 6.94 1.07 -9.12
CA GLY A 44 7.08 2.38 -9.72
C GLY A 44 8.53 2.71 -10.07
N HIS A 45 8.73 3.77 -10.87
CA HIS A 45 10.07 4.22 -11.27
C HIS A 45 10.88 4.84 -10.13
N PHE A 46 10.19 5.35 -9.11
CA PHE A 46 10.77 6.04 -7.96
C PHE A 46 10.20 5.46 -6.67
N ASP A 47 10.98 5.52 -5.59
CA ASP A 47 10.69 5.05 -4.23
C ASP A 47 10.11 6.11 -3.29
N ASN A 48 9.65 7.23 -3.86
CA ASN A 48 9.18 8.42 -3.14
C ASN A 48 7.70 8.36 -2.73
#